data_AF-A0A1Y0IMB5-F1
#
_entry.id   AF-A0A1Y0IMB5-F1
#
_cell.length_a   1.000
_cell.length_b   1.000
_cell.length_c   1.000
_cell.angle_alpha   90.00
_cell.angle_beta   90.00
_cell.angle_gamma   90.00
#
_symmetry.space_group_name_H-M   'P 1'
#
loop_
_entity.id
_entity.type
_entity.pdbx_description
1 polymer ?
#
loop_
_entity_poly.entity_id
_entity_poly.type
_entity_poly.pdbx_seq_one_letter_code
_entity_poly.pdbx_strand_id
1 'polypeptide(L)' 'MSESYYATYAVEALGPMKARFADIDKRDGFEISLGMYKANLGPVTRDVFLQYAQRFEGEVLELAESEGEKTK' A
#
# COMPACT_ATOMS: atom_id res chain seq x y z
N MET A 1 23.59 -0.30 -4.51
CA MET A 1 22.44 -1.04 -3.96
C MET A 1 21.28 -0.08 -3.98
N SER A 2 20.24 -0.33 -4.75
CA SER A 2 19.08 0.58 -4.79
C SER A 2 18.27 0.34 -3.51
N GLU A 3 18.31 1.29 -2.58
CA GLU A 3 17.45 1.24 -1.41
C GLU A 3 16.00 1.32 -1.88
N SER A 4 15.20 0.31 -1.55
CA SER A 4 13.77 0.34 -1.81
C SER A 4 13.06 0.87 -0.58
N TYR A 5 12.15 1.80 -0.77
CA TYR A 5 11.32 2.36 0.30
C TYR A 5 10.00 1.62 0.36
N TYR A 6 9.45 1.44 1.56
CA TYR A 6 8.20 0.70 1.75
C TYR A 6 7.23 1.52 2.58
N ALA A 7 5.95 1.46 2.22
CA ALA A 7 4.85 1.97 3.03
C ALA A 7 3.85 0.84 3.31
N THR A 8 3.36 0.78 4.54
CA THR A 8 2.31 -0.16 4.95
C THR A 8 1.11 0.64 5.43
N TYR A 9 -0.07 0.35 4.89
CA TYR A 9 -1.30 1.05 5.25
C TYR A 9 -2.40 0.07 5.61
N ALA A 10 -3.17 0.37 6.66
CA ALA A 10 -4.34 -0.40 7.02
C ALA A 10 -5.48 -0.11 6.03
N VAL A 11 -5.77 -1.09 5.18
CA VAL A 11 -6.85 -1.03 4.20
C VAL A 11 -8.10 -1.65 4.80
N GLU A 12 -9.23 -0.95 4.63
CA GLU A 12 -10.53 -1.36 5.16
C GLU A 12 -10.91 -2.77 4.65
N ALA A 13 -11.46 -3.61 5.53
CA ALA A 13 -11.88 -4.99 5.28
C ALA A 13 -10.79 -6.00 4.88
N LEU A 14 -9.61 -5.56 4.45
CA LEU A 14 -8.51 -6.43 3.99
C LEU A 14 -7.32 -6.49 4.95
N GLY A 15 -7.17 -5.48 5.81
CA GLY A 15 -6.03 -5.38 6.72
C GLY A 15 -4.84 -4.65 6.08
N PRO A 16 -3.62 -4.84 6.63
CA PRO A 16 -2.46 -4.06 6.20
C PRO A 16 -2.00 -4.45 4.80
N MET A 17 -2.03 -3.51 3.85
CA MET A 17 -1.40 -3.67 2.54
C MET A 17 -0.06 -2.95 2.50
N LYS A 18 0.89 -3.49 1.72
CA LYS A 18 2.25 -2.95 1.59
C LYS A 18 2.54 -2.55 0.15
N ALA A 19 3.20 -1.41 -0.03
CA ALA A 19 3.70 -0.96 -1.32
C ALA A 19 5.21 -0.66 -1.23
N ARG A 20 5.91 -0.94 -2.34
CA ARG A 20 7.33 -0.69 -2.55
C ARG A 20 7.49 0.49 -3.50
N PHE A 21 8.46 1.36 -3.22
CA PHE A 21 8.80 2.53 -4.03
C PHE A 21 10.29 2.56 -4.29
N ALA A 22 10.68 3.04 -5.47
CA ALA A 22 12.07 3.25 -5.84
C ALA A 22 12.67 4.55 -5.26
N ASP A 23 11.83 5.45 -4.76
CA ASP A 23 12.18 6.79 -4.32
C ASP A 23 11.44 7.14 -3.01
N ILE A 24 12.14 7.80 -2.09
CA ILE A 24 11.60 8.23 -0.80
C ILE A 24 10.52 9.29 -0.97
N ASP A 25 10.67 10.20 -1.94
CA ASP A 25 9.70 11.26 -2.20
C ASP A 25 8.37 10.68 -2.68
N LYS A 26 8.43 9.57 -3.42
CA LYS A 26 7.25 8.83 -3.87
C LYS A 26 6.56 8.12 -2.71
N ARG A 27 7.34 7.50 -1.81
CA ARG A 27 6.83 6.84 -0.60
C ARG A 27 6.16 7.84 0.34
N ASP A 28 6.82 8.97 0.62
CA ASP A 28 6.28 10.03 1.48
C ASP A 28 5.05 10.68 0.85
N GLY A 29 5.09 10.98 -0.45
CA GLY A 29 3.94 11.51 -1.19
C GLY A 29 2.73 10.57 -1.14
N PHE A 30 2.97 9.26 -1.26
CA PHE A 30 1.95 8.23 -1.11
C PHE A 30 1.32 8.22 0.30
N GLU A 31 2.14 8.19 1.35
CA GLU A 31 1.66 8.16 2.75
C GLU A 31 0.85 9.42 3.11
N ILE A 32 1.37 10.59 2.74
CA ILE A 32 0.70 11.88 2.97
C ILE A 32 -0.65 11.90 2.25
N SER A 33 -0.67 11.49 0.98
CA SER A 33 -1.88 11.53 0.16
C SER A 33 -2.96 10.60 0.68
N LEU A 34 -2.59 9.38 1.12
CA LEU A 34 -3.53 8.46 1.76
C LEU A 34 -4.02 8.98 3.11
N GLY A 35 -3.15 9.60 3.91
CA GLY A 35 -3.55 10.27 5.16
C GLY A 35 -4.58 11.37 4.92
N MET A 36 -4.35 12.21 3.91
CA MET A 36 -5.28 13.27 3.52
C MET A 36 -6.59 12.72 2.97
N TYR A 37 -6.55 11.67 2.15
CA TYR A 37 -7.76 10.99 1.67
C TYR A 37 -8.57 10.48 2.87
N LYS A 38 -7.91 9.77 3.79
CA LYS A 38 -8.57 9.19 4.97
C LYS A 38 -9.27 10.24 5.83
N ALA A 39 -8.61 11.37 6.04
CA ALA A 39 -9.13 12.46 6.86
C ALA A 39 -10.34 13.17 6.23
N ASN A 40 -10.42 13.26 4.89
CA ASN A 40 -11.42 14.08 4.22
C ASN A 40 -12.56 13.28 3.54
N LEU A 41 -12.26 12.09 3.03
CA LEU A 41 -13.17 11.30 2.17
C LEU A 41 -13.63 9.99 2.81
N GLY A 42 -12.93 9.51 3.84
CA GLY A 42 -13.31 8.30 4.59
C GLY A 42 -12.30 7.16 4.44
N PRO A 43 -12.68 5.91 4.74
CA PRO A 43 -11.74 4.79 4.84
C PRO A 43 -11.01 4.51 3.52
N VAL A 44 -9.75 4.08 3.62
CA VAL A 44 -8.93 3.68 2.47
C VAL A 44 -9.30 2.24 2.12
N THR A 45 -9.97 2.06 0.99
CA THR A 45 -10.28 0.73 0.42
C THR A 45 -9.13 0.23 -0.45
N ARG A 46 -9.23 -1.03 -0.90
CA ARG A 46 -8.27 -1.62 -1.83
C ARG A 46 -8.06 -0.75 -3.07
N ASP A 47 -9.16 -0.32 -3.68
CA ASP A 47 -9.12 0.43 -4.94
C ASP A 47 -8.43 1.79 -4.76
N VAL A 48 -8.70 2.46 -3.62
CA VAL A 48 -8.01 3.70 -3.26
C VAL A 48 -6.52 3.44 -3.07
N PHE A 49 -6.15 2.42 -2.30
CA PHE A 49 -4.75 2.07 -2.07
C PHE A 49 -4.01 1.78 -3.40
N LEU A 50 -4.60 0.95 -4.27
CA LEU A 50 -4.04 0.61 -5.58
C LEU A 50 -3.90 1.85 -6.47
N GLN A 51 -4.93 2.72 -6.51
CA GLN A 51 -4.91 3.94 -7.30
C GLN A 51 -3.79 4.88 -6.86
N TYR A 52 -3.62 5.09 -5.55
CA TYR A 52 -2.55 5.92 -5.02
C TYR A 52 -1.18 5.28 -5.22
N ALA A 53 -1.04 3.97 -5.04
CA ALA A 53 0.21 3.27 -5.29
C ALA A 53 0.63 3.47 -6.76
N GLN A 54 -0.27 3.22 -7.71
CA GLN A 54 -0.01 3.44 -9.13
C GLN A 54 0.34 4.90 -9.44
N ARG A 55 -0.37 5.87 -8.85
CA ARG A 55 -0.11 7.31 -9.04
C ARG A 55 1.30 7.72 -8.60
N PHE A 56 1.83 7.09 -7.56
CA PHE A 56 3.17 7.33 -7.04
C PHE A 56 4.20 6.33 -7.57
N GLU A 57 3.88 5.58 -8.63
CA GLU A 57 4.77 4.57 -9.22
C GLU A 57 5.22 3.51 -8.21
N GLY A 58 4.35 3.24 -7.23
CA GLY A 58 4.51 2.22 -6.21
C GLY A 58 4.06 0.85 -6.72
N GLU A 59 4.83 -0.16 -6.36
CA GLU A 59 4.52 -1.55 -6.62
C GLU A 59 3.87 -2.16 -5.39
N VAL A 60 2.62 -2.59 -5.53
CA VAL A 60 1.87 -3.20 -4.44
C VAL A 60 2.39 -4.62 -4.25
N LEU A 61 2.88 -4.90 -3.05
CA LEU A 61 3.24 -6.25 -2.66
C LEU A 61 1.94 -6.92 -2.25
N GLU A 62 1.51 -7.92 -3.01
CA GLU A 62 0.35 -8.71 -2.63
C GLU A 62 0.57 -9.22 -1.20
N LEU A 63 -0.47 -9.07 -0.37
CA LEU A 63 -0.54 -9.78 0.91
C LEU A 63 -0.31 -11.24 0.55
N ALA A 64 0.87 -11.78 0.88
CA ALA A 64 1.12 -13.21 0.76
C ALA A 64 -0.09 -13.86 1.39
N GLU A 65 -0.92 -14.52 0.55
CA GLU A 65 -1.99 -15.36 1.03
C GLU A 65 -1.32 -16.21 2.09
N SER A 66 -1.72 -16.02 3.35
CA SER A 66 -1.27 -16.85 4.45
C SER A 66 -1.28 -18.28 3.94
N GLU A 67 -0.10 -18.92 3.87
CA GLU A 67 0.07 -20.26 3.34
C GLU A 67 -1.00 -21.18 3.95
N GLY A 68 -2.11 -21.29 3.21
CA GLY A 68 -3.18 -22.23 3.43
C GLY A 68 -2.86 -23.47 2.61
N GLU A 69 -1.59 -23.89 2.57
CA GLU A 69 -1.26 -25.19 2.02
C GLU A 69 -1.51 -26.25 3.09
N LYS A 70 -2.79 -26.54 3.31
CA LYS A 70 -3.21 -27.88 3.73
C LYS A 70 -2.95 -28.81 2.55
N THR A 71 -1.75 -29.38 2.47
CA THR A 71 -1.53 -30.56 1.62
C THR A 71 -1.37 -31.80 2.50
N LYS A 72 -2.54 -32.42 2.71
CA LYS A 72 -2.86 -33.86 2.82
C LYS A 72 -1.88 -34.83 3.48
#